data_AF-A0A9D8KXD0-F1
#
_entry.id   AF-A0A9D8KXD0-F1
#
_cell.length_a   1.000
_cell.length_b   1.000
_cell.length_c   1.000
_cell.angle_alpha   90.00
_cell.angle_beta   90.00
_cell.angle_gamma   90.00
#
_symmetry.space_group_name_H-M   'P 1'
#
loop_
_entity.id
_entity.type
_entity.pdbx_description
1 polymer ?
#
loop_
_entity_poly.entity_id
_entity_poly.type
_entity_poly.pdbx_seq_one_letter_code
_entity_poly.pdbx_strand_id
1 'polypeptide(L)'
;MDFVSLLIPLLVVVLVVAALFAVTGLVIINERQVGVVVKRFAGKSLPPDRLIALHGEAGYQADTLAPGFHLGYFPWVYNIRKVPVTVIPQGEIGLVVAADGSSIPPERILGKVVDSDDFQDARKFLSNGGEKGRQLGILTAGAYRINTALFTVITRANAEMNDMDAHDLLVYSIHPDMVGIVTTLDGAPIPEGEIAGLYL
;
A
#
# COMPACT_ATOMS: atom_id res chain seq x y z
N MET A 1 55.29 14.45 -7.34
CA MET A 1 54.00 14.95 -6.84
C MET A 1 53.57 14.03 -5.74
N ASP A 2 53.38 14.55 -4.54
CA ASP A 2 53.10 13.70 -3.38
C ASP A 2 51.68 13.15 -3.50
N PHE A 3 51.53 11.85 -3.29
CA PHE A 3 50.25 11.13 -3.40
C PHE A 3 49.10 11.83 -2.63
N VAL A 4 49.43 12.46 -1.50
CA VAL A 4 48.51 13.25 -0.66
C VAL A 4 47.97 14.49 -1.38
N SER A 5 48.80 15.18 -2.17
CA SER A 5 48.42 16.38 -2.92
C SER A 5 47.40 16.13 -4.04
N LEU A 6 47.30 14.88 -4.53
CA LEU A 6 46.30 14.45 -5.51
C LEU A 6 45.01 13.94 -4.86
N LEU A 7 45.09 13.41 -3.64
CA LEU A 7 43.94 12.88 -2.90
C LEU A 7 42.99 13.97 -2.40
N ILE A 8 43.52 15.09 -1.91
CA ILE A 8 42.73 16.22 -1.39
C ILE A 8 41.76 16.79 -2.45
N PRO A 9 42.19 17.17 -3.66
CA PRO A 9 41.27 17.70 -4.66
C PRO A 9 40.25 16.66 -5.12
N LEU A 10 40.64 15.38 -5.21
CA LEU A 10 39.71 14.29 -5.54
C LEU A 10 38.60 14.16 -4.47
N LEU A 11 38.96 14.19 -3.19
CA LEU A 11 38.00 14.16 -2.08
C LEU A 11 37.06 15.37 -2.14
N VAL A 12 37.57 16.57 -2.41
CA VAL A 12 36.76 17.79 -2.53
C VAL A 12 35.77 17.67 -3.69
N VAL A 13 36.19 17.16 -4.86
CA VAL A 13 35.29 16.94 -5.99
C VAL A 13 34.19 15.95 -5.62
N VAL A 14 34.52 14.84 -4.96
CA VAL A 14 33.52 13.86 -4.50
C VAL A 14 32.52 14.49 -3.52
N LEU A 15 32.99 15.30 -2.57
CA LEU A 15 32.13 15.99 -1.61
C LEU A 15 31.23 17.03 -2.28
N VAL A 16 31.73 17.80 -3.25
CA VAL A 16 30.94 18.78 -4.00
C VAL A 16 29.86 18.09 -4.84
N VAL A 17 30.21 16.99 -5.51
CA VAL A 17 29.24 16.18 -6.27
C VAL A 17 28.19 15.58 -5.34
N ALA A 18 28.59 15.02 -4.20
CA ALA A 18 27.67 14.48 -3.20
C ALA A 18 26.75 15.58 -2.63
N ALA A 19 27.28 16.76 -2.33
CA ALA A 19 26.51 17.91 -1.89
C ALA A 19 25.52 18.37 -2.97
N LEU A 20 25.91 18.39 -4.24
CA LEU A 20 25.03 18.72 -5.36
C LEU A 20 23.86 17.73 -5.46
N PHE A 21 24.14 16.42 -5.35
CA PHE A 21 23.08 15.40 -5.33
C PHE A 21 22.15 15.54 -4.13
N ALA A 22 22.69 15.86 -2.93
CA ALA A 22 21.86 16.12 -1.76
C ALA A 22 20.99 17.38 -1.94
N VAL A 23 21.55 18.44 -2.52
CA VAL A 23 20.87 19.73 -2.75
C VAL A 23 19.81 19.65 -3.85
N THR A 24 19.93 18.73 -4.81
CA THR A 24 18.91 18.54 -5.87
C THR A 24 17.73 17.66 -5.42
N GLY A 25 17.91 16.83 -4.39
CA GLY A 25 16.89 15.91 -3.92
C GLY A 25 16.52 14.85 -4.96
N LEU A 26 17.51 14.37 -5.72
CA LEU A 26 17.31 13.36 -6.75
C LEU A 26 17.01 11.98 -6.13
N VAL A 27 15.91 11.38 -6.54
CA VAL A 27 15.50 10.03 -6.12
C VAL A 27 15.19 9.20 -7.37
N ILE A 28 15.77 8.00 -7.42
CA ILE A 28 15.57 7.03 -8.50
C ILE A 28 14.81 5.84 -7.96
N ILE A 29 13.67 5.52 -8.57
CA ILE A 29 12.86 4.34 -8.25
C ILE A 29 12.99 3.33 -9.38
N ASN A 30 13.34 2.09 -9.03
CA ASN A 30 13.48 1.00 -9.99
C ASN A 30 12.10 0.48 -10.45
N GLU A 31 12.06 -0.19 -11.59
CA GLU A 31 10.82 -0.71 -12.20
C GLU A 31 10.04 -1.69 -11.31
N ARG A 32 10.76 -2.48 -10.48
CA ARG A 32 10.19 -3.45 -9.53
C ARG A 32 9.97 -2.87 -8.13
N GLN A 33 9.97 -1.56 -8.01
CA GLN A 33 9.79 -0.86 -6.74
C GLN A 33 8.73 0.23 -6.85
N VAL A 34 8.17 0.59 -5.70
CA VAL A 34 7.36 1.79 -5.49
C VAL A 34 7.99 2.61 -4.36
N GLY A 35 8.06 3.92 -4.54
CA GLY A 35 8.60 4.82 -3.53
C GLY A 35 7.50 5.32 -2.60
N VAL A 36 7.42 4.77 -1.39
CA VAL A 36 6.53 5.29 -0.34
C VAL A 36 7.16 6.55 0.25
N VAL A 37 6.44 7.66 0.17
CA VAL A 37 6.94 8.98 0.55
C VAL A 37 6.59 9.28 2.01
N VAL A 38 7.59 9.65 2.80
CA VAL A 38 7.39 10.17 4.17
C VAL A 38 7.91 11.60 4.23
N LYS A 39 7.07 12.54 4.66
CA LYS A 39 7.44 13.93 4.85
C LYS A 39 7.73 14.20 6.33
N ARG A 40 8.97 14.57 6.65
CA ARG A 40 9.44 14.79 8.03
C ARG A 40 9.01 16.14 8.59
N PHE A 41 8.93 17.15 7.74
CA PHE A 41 8.61 18.53 8.14
C PHE A 41 7.53 19.11 7.24
N ALA A 42 6.48 19.66 7.85
CA ALA A 42 5.43 20.41 7.18
C ALA A 42 4.85 21.45 8.14
N GLY A 43 4.29 22.54 7.60
CA GLY A 43 3.60 23.56 8.41
C GLY A 43 2.25 23.09 8.96
N LYS A 44 1.75 21.93 8.52
CA LYS A 44 0.52 21.29 8.99
C LYS A 44 0.84 19.90 9.51
N SER A 45 0.34 19.56 10.69
CA SER A 45 0.39 18.22 11.25
C SER A 45 -0.80 17.39 10.80
N LEU A 46 -0.61 16.08 10.74
CA LEU A 46 -1.68 15.14 10.48
C LEU A 46 -2.66 15.10 11.68
N PRO A 47 -3.98 15.00 11.46
CA PRO A 47 -4.93 14.77 12.53
C PRO A 47 -4.59 13.49 13.33
N PRO A 48 -4.82 13.44 14.65
CA PRO A 48 -4.43 12.28 15.47
C PRO A 48 -5.11 10.95 15.10
N ASP A 49 -6.25 11.01 14.42
CA ASP A 49 -7.05 9.87 13.96
C ASP A 49 -6.66 9.36 12.56
N ARG A 50 -5.67 10.01 11.91
CA ARG A 50 -5.18 9.68 10.58
C ARG A 50 -3.73 9.22 10.62
N LEU A 51 -3.37 8.36 9.68
CA LEU A 51 -2.00 7.84 9.49
C LEU A 51 -1.41 8.27 8.14
N ILE A 52 -2.24 8.59 7.15
CA ILE A 52 -1.85 8.98 5.81
C ILE A 52 -2.24 10.42 5.50
N ALA A 53 -1.26 11.22 5.08
CA ALA A 53 -1.40 12.61 4.68
C ALA A 53 -1.92 12.74 3.25
N LEU A 54 -2.96 13.57 3.08
CA LEU A 54 -3.60 13.85 1.78
C LEU A 54 -3.26 15.25 1.25
N HIS A 55 -2.93 16.20 2.12
CA HIS A 55 -2.73 17.60 1.72
C HIS A 55 -1.33 18.12 2.07
N GLY A 56 -0.34 17.23 2.08
CA GLY A 56 1.07 17.56 2.28
C GLY A 56 1.44 17.81 3.73
N GLU A 57 0.64 17.30 4.68
CA GLU A 57 0.95 17.24 6.11
C GLU A 57 2.23 16.44 6.38
N ALA A 58 2.79 16.57 7.58
CA ALA A 58 3.89 15.71 8.01
C ALA A 58 3.40 14.27 8.22
N GLY A 59 4.21 13.28 7.81
CA GLY A 59 3.88 11.85 7.91
C GLY A 59 3.98 11.10 6.59
N TYR A 60 3.46 9.87 6.57
CA TYR A 60 3.30 9.07 5.34
C TYR A 60 2.36 9.78 4.39
N GLN A 61 2.74 9.91 3.13
CA GLN A 61 1.89 10.54 2.11
C GLN A 61 1.06 9.48 1.38
N ALA A 62 -0.12 9.88 0.92
CA ALA A 62 -0.97 9.02 0.08
C ALA A 62 -0.31 8.73 -1.27
N ASP A 63 0.26 9.76 -1.91
CA ASP A 63 0.88 9.62 -3.23
C ASP A 63 2.23 8.90 -3.11
N THR A 64 2.44 7.92 -3.98
CA THR A 64 3.71 7.20 -4.10
C THR A 64 4.50 7.67 -5.32
N LEU A 65 5.78 7.35 -5.35
CA LEU A 65 6.64 7.56 -6.51
C LEU A 65 6.62 6.33 -7.41
N ALA A 66 6.19 6.54 -8.65
CA ALA A 66 6.31 5.57 -9.73
C ALA A 66 7.80 5.35 -10.10
N PRO A 67 8.13 4.27 -10.83
CA PRO A 67 9.47 4.07 -11.38
C PRO A 67 9.96 5.26 -12.21
N GLY A 68 11.24 5.56 -12.11
CA GLY A 68 11.88 6.65 -12.84
C GLY A 68 12.64 7.65 -11.95
N PHE A 69 12.99 8.78 -12.57
CA PHE A 69 13.74 9.86 -11.95
C PHE A 69 12.80 10.92 -11.37
N HIS A 70 12.99 11.24 -10.09
CA HIS A 70 12.21 12.25 -9.38
C HIS A 70 13.15 13.28 -8.76
N LEU A 71 12.82 14.57 -8.90
CA LEU A 71 13.57 15.69 -8.35
C LEU A 71 12.78 16.39 -7.24
N GLY A 72 13.46 17.10 -6.34
CA GLY A 72 12.83 17.88 -5.27
C GLY A 72 12.52 17.09 -3.98
N TYR A 73 12.92 15.83 -3.89
CA TYR A 73 12.76 15.00 -2.69
C TYR A 73 14.01 15.08 -1.79
N PHE A 74 14.24 16.26 -1.21
CA PHE A 74 15.42 16.52 -0.39
C PHE A 74 15.49 15.60 0.85
N PRO A 75 16.63 14.91 1.12
CA PRO A 75 16.74 13.93 2.20
C PRO A 75 16.46 14.45 3.62
N TRP A 76 16.61 15.76 3.86
CA TRP A 76 16.28 16.36 5.16
C TRP A 76 14.77 16.61 5.34
N VAL A 77 14.00 16.80 4.26
CA VAL A 77 12.54 16.98 4.30
C VAL A 77 11.81 15.66 4.09
N TYR A 78 12.30 14.82 3.18
CA TYR A 78 11.64 13.60 2.75
C TYR A 78 12.48 12.37 3.08
N ASN A 79 11.80 11.29 3.47
CA ASN A 79 12.36 9.94 3.50
C ASN A 79 11.58 9.09 2.51
N ILE A 80 12.27 8.59 1.48
CA ILE A 80 11.66 7.74 0.46
C ILE A 80 11.98 6.29 0.76
N ARG A 81 10.95 5.54 1.15
CA ARG A 81 11.05 4.09 1.39
C ARG A 81 10.76 3.36 0.09
N LYS A 82 11.79 2.77 -0.49
CA LYS A 82 11.65 1.93 -1.70
C LYS A 82 11.19 0.54 -1.27
N VAL A 83 9.96 0.18 -1.61
CA VAL A 83 9.39 -1.13 -1.30
C VAL A 83 9.18 -1.91 -2.60
N PRO A 84 9.30 -3.25 -2.60
CA PRO A 84 9.07 -4.04 -3.81
C PRO A 84 7.61 -3.95 -4.25
N VAL A 85 7.39 -4.12 -5.56
CA VAL A 85 6.03 -4.31 -6.12
C VAL A 85 5.39 -5.56 -5.52
N THR A 86 4.12 -5.46 -5.15
CA THR A 86 3.35 -6.60 -4.64
C THR A 86 2.97 -7.50 -5.82
N VAL A 87 3.38 -8.77 -5.77
CA VAL A 87 3.08 -9.75 -6.82
C VAL A 87 2.19 -10.83 -6.24
N ILE A 88 1.07 -11.09 -6.89
CA ILE A 88 0.13 -12.15 -6.55
C ILE A 88 0.27 -13.25 -7.63
N PRO A 89 0.71 -14.46 -7.25
CA PRO A 89 0.84 -15.58 -8.17
C PRO A 89 -0.49 -15.99 -8.81
N GLN A 90 -0.41 -16.70 -9.94
CA GLN A 90 -1.59 -17.33 -10.53
C GLN A 90 -2.15 -18.41 -9.62
N GLY A 91 -3.48 -18.52 -9.57
CA GLY A 91 -4.18 -19.46 -8.68
C GLY A 91 -4.28 -18.98 -7.23
N GLU A 92 -3.86 -17.75 -6.93
CA GLU A 92 -3.93 -17.15 -5.60
C GLU A 92 -4.69 -15.81 -5.66
N ILE A 93 -5.20 -15.38 -4.51
CA ILE A 93 -5.76 -14.04 -4.30
C ILE A 93 -4.95 -13.29 -3.24
N GLY A 94 -4.95 -11.96 -3.31
CA GLY A 94 -4.41 -11.08 -2.28
C GLY A 94 -5.54 -10.41 -1.50
N LEU A 95 -5.54 -10.56 -0.18
CA LEU A 95 -6.45 -9.79 0.68
C LEU A 95 -5.79 -8.48 1.07
N VAL A 96 -6.60 -7.41 1.14
CA VAL A 96 -6.12 -6.07 1.48
C VAL A 96 -6.62 -5.67 2.85
N VAL A 97 -5.71 -5.13 3.66
CA VAL A 97 -6.02 -4.50 4.95
C VAL A 97 -5.57 -3.05 4.90
N ALA A 98 -6.50 -2.12 5.09
CA ALA A 98 -6.23 -0.69 5.12
C ALA A 98 -5.92 -0.22 6.55
N ALA A 99 -4.82 0.49 6.74
CA ALA A 99 -4.42 1.05 8.03
C ALA A 99 -5.14 2.36 8.37
N ASP A 100 -5.63 3.09 7.35
CA ASP A 100 -6.34 4.36 7.48
C ASP A 100 -7.56 4.36 6.55
N GLY A 101 -8.53 5.20 6.87
CA GLY A 101 -9.83 5.29 6.23
C GLY A 101 -10.91 5.66 7.24
N SER A 102 -12.13 5.82 6.74
CA SER A 102 -13.32 5.96 7.60
C SER A 102 -13.53 4.69 8.43
N SER A 103 -14.25 4.81 9.55
CA SER A 103 -14.62 3.63 10.34
C SER A 103 -15.61 2.75 9.58
N ILE A 104 -15.43 1.44 9.68
CA ILE A 104 -16.42 0.47 9.23
C ILE A 104 -17.66 0.60 10.13
N PRO A 105 -18.87 0.77 9.57
CA PRO A 105 -20.13 0.74 10.31
C PRO A 105 -20.32 -0.58 11.06
N PRO A 106 -20.99 -0.58 12.23
CA PRO A 106 -21.12 -1.77 13.08
C PRO A 106 -21.90 -2.92 12.42
N GLU A 107 -22.64 -2.67 11.34
CA GLU A 107 -23.44 -3.66 10.63
C GLU A 107 -22.61 -4.61 9.74
N ARG A 108 -21.32 -4.34 9.55
CA ARG A 108 -20.42 -5.19 8.74
C ARG A 108 -19.02 -5.26 9.33
N ILE A 109 -18.29 -6.32 8.98
CA ILE A 109 -16.91 -6.50 9.49
C ILE A 109 -15.85 -6.14 8.45
N LEU A 110 -16.18 -6.12 7.16
CA LEU A 110 -15.26 -5.78 6.07
C LEU A 110 -15.51 -4.38 5.53
N GLY A 111 -14.44 -3.67 5.16
CA GLY A 111 -14.43 -2.39 4.45
C GLY A 111 -15.06 -2.50 3.07
N LYS A 112 -15.87 -1.53 2.66
CA LYS A 112 -16.56 -1.55 1.37
C LYS A 112 -15.57 -1.38 0.22
N VAL A 113 -15.93 -1.89 -0.95
CA VAL A 113 -15.16 -1.64 -2.18
C VAL A 113 -15.37 -0.19 -2.61
N VAL A 114 -14.28 0.53 -2.80
CA VAL A 114 -14.27 1.87 -3.40
C VAL A 114 -13.31 1.89 -4.58
N ASP A 115 -13.62 2.72 -5.57
CA ASP A 115 -12.75 2.91 -6.73
C ASP A 115 -11.39 3.48 -6.28
N SER A 116 -10.32 2.74 -6.55
CA SER A 116 -8.94 3.03 -6.13
C SER A 116 -7.87 2.39 -7.03
N ASP A 117 -8.24 2.00 -8.25
CA ASP A 117 -7.34 1.32 -9.21
C ASP A 117 -6.66 0.09 -8.59
N ASP A 118 -7.46 -0.85 -8.07
CA ASP A 118 -7.01 -2.03 -7.32
C ASP A 118 -6.06 -1.66 -6.16
N PHE A 119 -6.48 -0.69 -5.33
CA PHE A 119 -5.72 -0.18 -4.18
C PHE A 119 -4.34 0.42 -4.51
N GLN A 120 -4.02 0.66 -5.79
CA GLN A 120 -2.78 1.33 -6.19
C GLN A 120 -2.86 2.84 -5.95
N ASP A 121 -4.06 3.42 -6.05
CA ASP A 121 -4.30 4.84 -5.75
C ASP A 121 -4.86 5.02 -4.32
N ALA A 122 -3.94 5.16 -3.38
CA ALA A 122 -4.23 5.43 -1.97
C ALA A 122 -4.97 6.75 -1.74
N ARG A 123 -4.68 7.79 -2.54
CA ARG A 123 -5.37 9.08 -2.44
C ARG A 123 -6.83 8.92 -2.84
N LYS A 124 -7.06 8.26 -3.98
CA LYS A 124 -8.40 7.99 -4.50
C LYS A 124 -9.21 7.14 -3.51
N PHE A 125 -8.62 6.07 -2.96
CA PHE A 125 -9.23 5.25 -1.91
C PHE A 125 -9.73 6.10 -0.73
N LEU A 126 -8.85 6.92 -0.14
CA LEU A 126 -9.21 7.73 1.02
C LEU A 126 -10.23 8.82 0.68
N SER A 127 -10.10 9.45 -0.50
CA SER A 127 -11.03 10.50 -0.95
C SER A 127 -12.43 9.98 -1.30
N ASN A 128 -12.52 8.72 -1.74
CA ASN A 128 -13.79 8.05 -2.06
C ASN A 128 -14.45 7.40 -0.82
N GLY A 129 -13.96 7.71 0.38
CA GLY A 129 -14.52 7.20 1.61
C GLY A 129 -14.20 5.73 1.86
N GLY A 130 -13.01 5.27 1.42
CA GLY A 130 -12.43 4.00 1.80
C GLY A 130 -12.29 3.90 3.32
N GLU A 131 -12.34 2.68 3.84
CA GLU A 131 -12.48 2.42 5.27
C GLU A 131 -11.32 1.61 5.82
N LYS A 132 -10.95 1.89 7.07
CA LYS A 132 -9.86 1.18 7.75
C LYS A 132 -10.28 -0.23 8.15
N GLY A 133 -9.36 -1.19 8.06
CA GLY A 133 -9.58 -2.59 8.39
C GLY A 133 -9.45 -3.52 7.18
N ARG A 134 -9.88 -4.79 7.32
CA ARG A 134 -9.90 -5.77 6.23
C ARG A 134 -10.91 -5.33 5.16
N GLN A 135 -10.56 -5.43 3.89
CA GLN A 135 -11.41 -4.98 2.80
C GLN A 135 -12.20 -6.14 2.19
N LEU A 136 -13.40 -5.85 1.69
CA LEU A 136 -14.18 -6.77 0.85
C LEU A 136 -13.53 -6.97 -0.52
N GLY A 137 -12.86 -5.92 -1.02
CA GLY A 137 -12.11 -5.99 -2.28
C GLY A 137 -10.88 -6.86 -2.16
N ILE A 138 -10.64 -7.68 -3.17
CA ILE A 138 -9.48 -8.56 -3.30
C ILE A 138 -8.62 -8.13 -4.48
N LEU A 139 -7.35 -8.50 -4.43
CA LEU A 139 -6.44 -8.42 -5.56
C LEU A 139 -6.36 -9.79 -6.24
N THR A 140 -6.41 -9.81 -7.56
CA THR A 140 -6.26 -11.04 -8.35
C THR A 140 -4.81 -11.25 -8.75
N ALA A 141 -4.52 -12.32 -9.50
CA ALA A 141 -3.16 -12.59 -9.97
C ALA A 141 -2.63 -11.43 -10.83
N GLY A 142 -1.49 -10.86 -10.44
CA GLY A 142 -0.97 -9.64 -11.05
C GLY A 142 0.16 -9.00 -10.26
N ALA A 143 0.64 -7.86 -10.73
CA ALA A 143 1.69 -7.07 -10.10
C ALA A 143 1.17 -5.64 -9.83
N TYR A 144 1.20 -5.24 -8.56
CA TYR A 144 0.54 -4.03 -8.07
C TYR A 144 1.52 -3.10 -7.34
N ARG A 145 1.46 -1.81 -7.65
CA ARG A 145 2.25 -0.78 -6.97
C ARG A 145 1.49 -0.24 -5.76
N ILE A 146 1.54 -1.00 -4.67
CA ILE A 146 0.76 -0.70 -3.47
C ILE A 146 1.52 0.26 -2.55
N ASN A 147 0.83 1.28 -2.05
CA ASN A 147 1.35 2.09 -0.94
C ASN A 147 1.32 1.27 0.36
N THR A 148 2.44 0.63 0.70
CA THR A 148 2.54 -0.25 1.89
C THR A 148 2.47 0.49 3.22
N ALA A 149 2.38 1.83 3.23
CA ALA A 149 2.06 2.57 4.45
C ALA A 149 0.56 2.58 4.73
N LEU A 150 -0.27 2.58 3.68
CA LEU A 150 -1.72 2.54 3.81
C LEU A 150 -2.26 1.11 3.79
N PHE A 151 -1.73 0.26 2.90
CA PHE A 151 -2.28 -1.07 2.67
C PHE A 151 -1.28 -2.17 3.01
N THR A 152 -1.72 -3.13 3.80
CA THR A 152 -1.06 -4.43 3.94
C THR A 152 -1.74 -5.42 3.00
N VAL A 153 -0.97 -6.06 2.12
CA VAL A 153 -1.47 -7.13 1.27
C VAL A 153 -1.07 -8.47 1.85
N ILE A 154 -2.07 -9.28 2.18
CA ILE A 154 -1.91 -10.64 2.66
C ILE A 154 -2.02 -11.56 1.44
N THR A 155 -0.97 -12.32 1.22
CA THR A 155 -0.80 -13.32 0.17
C THR A 155 -0.49 -14.65 0.83
N ARG A 156 -0.51 -15.74 0.06
CA ARG A 156 -0.14 -17.06 0.56
C ARG A 156 1.22 -17.08 1.24
N ALA A 157 2.18 -16.31 0.73
CA ALA A 157 3.56 -16.25 1.26
C ALA A 157 3.68 -15.61 2.66
N ASN A 158 2.70 -14.81 3.08
CA ASN A 158 2.72 -14.13 4.38
C ASN A 158 1.44 -14.36 5.21
N ALA A 159 0.61 -15.33 4.82
CA ALA A 159 -0.67 -15.63 5.48
C ALA A 159 -0.48 -15.99 6.97
N GLU A 160 0.46 -16.88 7.28
CA GLU A 160 0.72 -17.32 8.66
C GLU A 160 1.14 -16.17 9.58
N MET A 161 1.89 -15.19 9.06
CA MET A 161 2.29 -14.00 9.82
C MET A 161 1.12 -13.03 10.08
N ASN A 162 -0.01 -13.24 9.43
CA ASN A 162 -1.24 -12.45 9.58
C ASN A 162 -2.40 -13.29 10.13
N ASP A 163 -2.08 -14.35 10.89
CA ASP A 163 -3.05 -15.24 11.53
C ASP A 163 -4.05 -15.87 10.54
N MET A 164 -3.59 -16.24 9.34
CA MET A 164 -4.39 -16.88 8.30
C MET A 164 -3.76 -18.18 7.80
N ASP A 165 -4.59 -19.13 7.38
CA ASP A 165 -4.12 -20.31 6.64
C ASP A 165 -3.80 -19.92 5.19
N ALA A 166 -2.65 -20.38 4.70
CA ALA A 166 -2.22 -20.17 3.33
C ALA A 166 -3.21 -20.73 2.28
N HIS A 167 -3.96 -21.79 2.61
CA HIS A 167 -4.95 -22.41 1.73
C HIS A 167 -6.19 -21.55 1.54
N ASP A 168 -6.51 -20.66 2.49
CA ASP A 168 -7.65 -19.74 2.40
C ASP A 168 -7.50 -18.72 1.25
N LEU A 169 -6.29 -18.58 0.71
CA LEU A 169 -5.94 -17.62 -0.35
C LEU A 169 -5.80 -18.27 -1.73
N LEU A 170 -6.18 -19.55 -1.87
CA LEU A 170 -6.18 -20.26 -3.15
C LEU A 170 -7.48 -20.02 -3.92
N VAL A 171 -7.36 -19.91 -5.24
CA VAL A 171 -8.50 -19.89 -6.16
C VAL A 171 -8.94 -21.33 -6.43
N TYR A 172 -10.16 -21.67 -6.01
CA TYR A 172 -10.76 -22.98 -6.27
C TYR A 172 -11.72 -22.91 -7.45
N SER A 173 -11.61 -23.87 -8.37
CA SER A 173 -12.56 -24.06 -9.47
C SER A 173 -13.40 -25.31 -9.19
N ILE A 174 -14.72 -25.14 -9.13
CA ILE A 174 -15.67 -26.25 -8.98
C ILE A 174 -15.95 -26.82 -10.37
N HIS A 175 -15.66 -28.11 -10.54
CA HIS A 175 -15.87 -28.81 -11.80
C HIS A 175 -17.38 -29.09 -11.99
N PRO A 176 -17.89 -29.26 -13.24
CA PRO A 176 -19.33 -29.37 -13.49
C PRO A 176 -20.08 -30.49 -12.74
N ASP A 177 -19.37 -31.49 -12.24
CA ASP A 177 -19.86 -32.64 -11.50
C ASP A 177 -19.71 -32.51 -9.97
N MET A 178 -19.31 -31.33 -9.48
CA MET A 178 -19.10 -31.06 -8.05
C MET A 178 -20.05 -29.98 -7.53
N VAL A 179 -20.31 -30.01 -6.21
CA VAL A 179 -21.06 -28.97 -5.50
C VAL A 179 -20.11 -28.20 -4.59
N GLY A 180 -20.06 -26.88 -4.74
CA GLY A 180 -19.36 -25.97 -3.84
C GLY A 180 -20.30 -25.42 -2.77
N ILE A 181 -19.88 -25.43 -1.51
CA ILE A 181 -20.60 -24.80 -0.40
C ILE A 181 -19.71 -23.69 0.15
N VAL A 182 -20.22 -22.47 0.21
CA VAL A 182 -19.53 -21.31 0.79
C VAL A 182 -20.34 -20.84 1.99
N THR A 183 -19.67 -20.70 3.13
CA THR A 183 -20.26 -20.12 4.34
C THR A 183 -19.73 -18.70 4.48
N THR A 184 -20.60 -17.71 4.44
CA THR A 184 -20.25 -16.32 4.78
C THR A 184 -20.57 -16.03 6.25
N LEU A 185 -19.68 -15.29 6.91
CA LEU A 185 -19.86 -14.79 8.27
C LEU A 185 -20.16 -13.29 8.30
N ASP A 186 -20.16 -12.62 7.14
CA ASP A 186 -20.46 -11.21 6.97
C ASP A 186 -21.68 -11.05 6.06
N GLY A 187 -22.58 -10.13 6.38
CA GLY A 187 -23.82 -9.92 5.65
C GLY A 187 -24.89 -9.21 6.49
N ALA A 188 -25.86 -8.61 5.81
CA ALA A 188 -27.00 -7.99 6.48
C ALA A 188 -27.87 -9.06 7.17
N PRO A 189 -28.42 -8.76 8.36
CA PRO A 189 -29.35 -9.69 9.02
C PRO A 189 -30.59 -9.91 8.14
N ILE A 190 -31.08 -11.15 8.13
CA ILE A 190 -32.34 -11.50 7.45
C ILE A 190 -33.52 -10.85 8.18
N PRO A 191 -34.54 -10.35 7.44
CA PRO A 191 -35.76 -9.85 8.05
C PRO A 191 -36.44 -10.91 8.93
N GLU A 192 -37.15 -10.45 9.97
CA GLU A 192 -37.86 -11.35 10.88
C GLU A 192 -38.91 -12.18 10.12
N GLY A 193 -38.87 -13.50 10.30
CA GLY A 193 -39.76 -14.45 9.61
C GLY A 193 -39.20 -15.04 8.32
N GLU A 194 -38.04 -14.60 7.84
CA GLU A 194 -37.34 -15.23 6.72
C GLU A 194 -36.35 -16.31 7.19
N ILE A 195 -36.24 -17.41 6.43
CA ILE A 195 -35.30 -18.52 6.70
C ILE A 195 -34.14 -18.52 5.68
N ALA A 196 -34.31 -17.82 4.56
CA ALA A 196 -33.29 -17.62 3.53
C ALA A 196 -33.41 -16.19 2.99
N GLY A 197 -32.31 -15.44 2.98
CA GLY A 197 -32.28 -14.07 2.45
C GLY A 197 -32.52 -14.04 0.93
N LEU A 198 -33.23 -13.02 0.46
CA LEU A 198 -33.67 -12.92 -0.94
C LEU A 198 -32.53 -12.71 -1.96
N TYR A 199 -31.33 -12.34 -1.51
CA TYR A 199 -30.14 -12.14 -2.35
C TYR A 199 -28.87 -12.46 -1.55
N LEU A 200 -27.98 -13.28 -2.13
CA LEU A 200 -26.58 -13.45 -1.71
C LEU A 200 -25.72 -12.33 -2.31
#